data_AF-A0A2V6PNR0-F1
#
_entry.id   AF-A0A2V6PNR0-F1
#
_cell.length_a   1.000
_cell.length_b   1.000
_cell.length_c   1.000
_cell.angle_alpha   90.00
_cell.angle_beta   90.00
_cell.angle_gamma   90.00
#
_symmetry.space_group_name_H-M   'P 1'
#
loop_
_entity.id
_entity.type
_entity.pdbx_description
1 polymer ?
#
loop_
_entity_poly.entity_id
_entity_poly.type
_entity_poly.pdbx_seq_one_letter_code
_entity_poly.pdbx_strand_id
1 'polypeptide(L)'
;MYGVSPGERVVVAAADDRGIDQALELQTAGVNVVAVLDTRAFAETPALAALRASGTTVMEGHTVIAARGPGRVAKVIVGDAHGGPTREIECDLVALAGGFEPAAGLIGQAGGRLRALADGRPTLDALPAGVLAAGEVAGLTTLAGVIASGQLAGAEAALAIRGPAAGLAERVSTLRDAVDRARTDPLRAYVSIAPGAGAKRFVCLCEDVTDKDLRQAVAEGFDHIETLKRYSTVTMGPCQGKMCHRLSIDVCAHLTGRTPEETGATTARPPAQPVPLGALAARSGDPWKLTAMHHHHVDAAARLMDMGPWKRPLAYPMRGVGEGGSAVDQECRAVHERVGLIDVSTLGKLEIVGRDAAAFLDWLHPNRFSDMKPGRVRYRIMCDDAGIVLDDGVVARLAEDRFLLTTGTGTIDAIEQWFEWW
;
A
#
# COMPACT_ATOMS: atom_id res chain seq x y z
N MET A 1 -26.19 -0.95 14.02
CA MET A 1 -25.89 0.12 13.04
C MET A 1 -26.68 0.02 11.74
N TYR A 2 -27.35 -1.11 11.41
CA TYR A 2 -28.25 -1.18 10.25
C TYR A 2 -29.69 -1.64 10.58
N GLY A 3 -29.93 -2.29 11.72
CA GLY A 3 -31.30 -2.68 12.13
C GLY A 3 -31.96 -3.69 11.19
N VAL A 4 -31.17 -4.53 10.51
CA VAL A 4 -31.62 -5.50 9.50
C VAL A 4 -31.39 -6.91 10.03
N SER A 5 -32.39 -7.79 9.88
CA SER A 5 -32.20 -9.23 10.07
C SER A 5 -31.74 -9.87 8.77
N PRO A 6 -30.55 -10.50 8.71
CA PRO A 6 -30.02 -11.13 7.49
C PRO A 6 -30.69 -12.48 7.16
N GLY A 7 -31.50 -13.03 8.06
CA GLY A 7 -32.24 -14.28 7.87
C GLY A 7 -33.34 -14.44 8.91
N GLU A 8 -34.18 -15.45 8.75
CA GLU A 8 -35.24 -15.77 9.72
C GLU A 8 -34.82 -16.94 10.61
N ARG A 9 -34.16 -17.96 10.04
CA ARG A 9 -33.75 -19.19 10.73
C ARG A 9 -32.24 -19.34 10.65
N VAL A 10 -31.56 -19.02 11.76
CA VAL A 10 -30.11 -18.87 11.78
C VAL A 10 -29.44 -20.05 12.47
N VAL A 11 -28.43 -20.62 11.81
CA VAL A 11 -27.45 -21.49 12.46
C VAL A 11 -26.18 -20.69 12.71
N VAL A 12 -25.65 -20.74 13.91
CA VAL A 12 -24.35 -20.15 14.25
C VAL A 12 -23.32 -21.27 14.38
N ALA A 13 -22.23 -21.17 13.62
CA ALA A 13 -21.07 -22.05 13.75
C ALA A 13 -19.91 -21.26 14.38
N ALA A 14 -19.55 -21.64 15.59
CA ALA A 14 -18.59 -20.95 16.44
C ALA A 14 -17.30 -21.77 16.62
N ALA A 15 -16.19 -21.05 16.67
CA ALA A 15 -14.90 -21.52 17.14
C ALA A 15 -14.41 -20.71 18.35
N ASP A 16 -15.16 -19.71 18.79
CA ASP A 16 -14.85 -18.89 19.95
C ASP A 16 -16.12 -18.35 20.62
N ASP A 17 -15.96 -17.67 21.76
CA ASP A 17 -17.06 -17.19 22.57
C ASP A 17 -17.85 -16.06 21.89
N ARG A 18 -17.25 -15.36 20.90
CA ARG A 18 -17.95 -14.33 20.13
C ARG A 18 -19.08 -14.93 19.30
N GLY A 19 -18.93 -16.17 18.86
CA GLY A 19 -20.02 -16.90 18.20
C GLY A 19 -21.21 -17.12 19.13
N ILE A 20 -20.95 -17.45 20.39
CA ILE A 20 -21.99 -17.64 21.41
C ILE A 20 -22.67 -16.30 21.72
N ASP A 21 -21.89 -15.25 21.93
CA ASP A 21 -22.41 -13.89 22.17
C ASP A 21 -23.26 -13.42 20.98
N GLN A 22 -22.79 -13.64 19.75
CA GLN A 22 -23.52 -13.27 18.54
C GLN A 22 -24.85 -14.02 18.42
N ALA A 23 -24.89 -15.30 18.81
CA ALA A 23 -26.13 -16.08 18.84
C ALA A 23 -27.13 -15.49 19.86
N LEU A 24 -26.67 -15.13 21.05
CA LEU A 24 -27.50 -14.52 22.08
C LEU A 24 -28.01 -13.13 21.66
N GLU A 25 -27.18 -12.33 21.00
CA GLU A 25 -27.59 -11.03 20.44
C GLU A 25 -28.68 -11.16 19.38
N LEU A 26 -28.53 -12.12 18.45
CA LEU A 26 -29.54 -12.41 17.42
C LEU A 26 -30.86 -12.83 18.06
N GLN A 27 -30.80 -13.73 19.03
CA GLN A 27 -31.98 -14.19 19.77
C GLN A 27 -32.66 -13.02 20.52
N THR A 28 -31.88 -12.18 21.19
CA THR A 28 -32.39 -10.99 21.92
C THR A 28 -33.03 -9.98 20.97
N ALA A 29 -32.53 -9.90 19.73
CA ALA A 29 -33.11 -9.10 18.66
C ALA A 29 -34.36 -9.72 18.01
N GLY A 30 -34.81 -10.89 18.49
CA GLY A 30 -36.00 -11.60 17.99
C GLY A 30 -35.76 -12.47 16.76
N VAL A 31 -34.50 -12.74 16.40
CA VAL A 31 -34.16 -13.65 15.31
C VAL A 31 -34.20 -15.09 15.82
N ASN A 32 -34.77 -16.01 15.04
CA ASN A 32 -34.86 -17.42 15.43
C ASN A 32 -33.52 -18.13 15.17
N VAL A 33 -32.72 -18.26 16.23
CA VAL A 33 -31.50 -19.06 16.22
C VAL A 33 -31.88 -20.52 16.42
N VAL A 34 -31.81 -21.33 15.36
CA VAL A 34 -32.25 -22.73 15.41
C VAL A 34 -31.18 -23.64 16.01
N ALA A 35 -29.89 -23.32 15.78
CA ALA A 35 -28.79 -24.06 16.37
C ALA A 35 -27.53 -23.20 16.57
N VAL A 36 -26.79 -23.53 17.63
CA VAL A 36 -25.41 -23.07 17.88
C VAL A 36 -24.52 -24.30 17.90
N LEU A 37 -23.55 -24.32 16.99
CA LEU A 37 -22.59 -25.39 16.81
C LEU A 37 -21.23 -24.84 17.21
N ASP A 38 -20.61 -25.37 18.26
CA ASP A 38 -19.26 -24.99 18.64
C ASP A 38 -18.32 -26.17 18.41
N THR A 39 -17.19 -25.91 17.78
CA THR A 39 -16.15 -26.93 17.58
C THR A 39 -15.47 -27.37 18.89
N ARG A 40 -15.63 -26.59 19.96
CA ARG A 40 -15.00 -26.82 21.26
C ARG A 40 -15.95 -27.58 22.18
N ALA A 41 -15.37 -28.25 23.17
CA ALA A 41 -16.08 -28.57 24.39
C ALA A 41 -16.13 -27.31 25.26
N PHE A 42 -17.29 -26.99 25.84
CA PHE A 42 -17.45 -25.80 26.67
C PHE A 42 -18.17 -26.14 27.98
N ALA A 43 -17.90 -25.33 29.00
CA ALA A 43 -18.67 -25.38 30.23
C ALA A 43 -19.98 -24.60 30.03
N GLU A 44 -21.01 -24.97 30.79
CA GLU A 44 -22.27 -24.22 30.78
C GLU A 44 -22.04 -22.76 31.19
N THR A 45 -22.54 -21.82 30.40
CA THR A 45 -22.48 -20.37 30.67
C THR A 45 -23.90 -19.79 30.73
N PRO A 46 -24.11 -18.63 31.36
CA PRO A 46 -25.41 -17.97 31.34
C PRO A 46 -25.96 -17.73 29.92
N ALA A 47 -25.08 -17.42 28.96
CA ALA A 47 -25.44 -17.24 27.56
C ALA A 47 -25.95 -18.54 26.92
N LEU A 48 -25.22 -19.64 27.12
CA LEU A 48 -25.61 -20.97 26.62
C LEU A 48 -26.91 -21.48 27.27
N ALA A 49 -27.10 -21.22 28.56
CA ALA A 49 -28.33 -21.54 29.27
C ALA A 49 -29.53 -20.75 28.71
N ALA A 50 -29.35 -19.45 28.43
CA ALA A 50 -30.38 -18.60 27.83
C ALA A 50 -30.74 -19.05 26.40
N LEU A 51 -29.74 -19.45 25.60
CA LEU A 51 -29.94 -20.02 24.26
C LEU A 51 -30.77 -21.31 24.36
N ARG A 52 -30.37 -22.27 25.21
CA ARG A 52 -31.13 -23.52 25.40
C ARG A 52 -32.56 -23.29 25.90
N ALA A 53 -32.75 -22.35 26.82
CA ALA A 53 -34.08 -22.01 27.38
C ALA A 53 -35.06 -21.50 26.32
N SER A 54 -34.57 -20.97 25.19
CA SER A 54 -35.40 -20.55 24.05
C SER A 54 -35.71 -21.64 23.03
N GLY A 55 -35.22 -22.87 23.26
CA GLY A 55 -35.34 -23.97 22.32
C GLY A 55 -34.24 -24.00 21.25
N THR A 56 -33.19 -23.16 21.37
CA THR A 56 -32.02 -23.25 20.48
C THR A 56 -31.29 -24.56 20.72
N THR A 57 -31.00 -25.31 19.66
CA THR A 57 -30.19 -26.53 19.76
C THR A 57 -28.72 -26.17 19.91
N VAL A 58 -28.10 -26.47 21.04
CA VAL A 58 -26.68 -26.19 21.27
C VAL A 58 -25.88 -27.49 21.20
N MET A 59 -24.86 -27.54 20.34
CA MET A 59 -24.05 -28.74 20.07
C MET A 59 -22.55 -28.46 20.25
N GLU A 60 -21.93 -29.17 21.18
CA GLU A 60 -20.48 -29.17 21.42
C GLU A 60 -19.76 -30.12 20.46
N GLY A 61 -18.52 -29.77 20.06
CA GLY A 61 -17.73 -30.57 19.13
C GLY A 61 -18.35 -30.71 17.73
N HIS A 62 -19.24 -29.81 17.33
CA HIS A 62 -19.94 -29.88 16.04
C HIS A 62 -19.72 -28.63 15.20
N THR A 63 -19.81 -28.78 13.87
CA THR A 63 -19.73 -27.66 12.93
C THR A 63 -20.57 -27.91 11.68
N VAL A 64 -20.66 -26.90 10.82
CA VAL A 64 -21.27 -27.01 9.50
C VAL A 64 -20.28 -27.68 8.54
N ILE A 65 -20.68 -28.82 7.98
CA ILE A 65 -19.90 -29.58 6.99
C ILE A 65 -20.24 -29.13 5.57
N ALA A 66 -21.51 -28.81 5.31
CA ALA A 66 -21.96 -28.29 4.02
C ALA A 66 -23.23 -27.45 4.18
N ALA A 67 -23.36 -26.43 3.34
CA ALA A 67 -24.61 -25.71 3.12
C ALA A 67 -25.26 -26.17 1.82
N ARG A 68 -26.59 -26.27 1.79
CA ARG A 68 -27.37 -26.70 0.61
C ARG A 68 -28.53 -25.75 0.37
N GLY A 69 -28.80 -25.48 -0.90
CA GLY A 69 -30.00 -24.79 -1.35
C GLY A 69 -29.82 -24.18 -2.75
N PRO A 70 -30.92 -23.88 -3.46
CA PRO A 70 -30.87 -23.29 -4.80
C PRO A 70 -30.58 -21.79 -4.72
N GLY A 71 -29.36 -21.38 -5.07
CA GLY A 71 -28.95 -19.97 -5.10
C GLY A 71 -28.79 -19.27 -3.74
N ARG A 72 -29.25 -19.90 -2.65
CA ARG A 72 -29.09 -19.48 -1.26
C ARG A 72 -29.11 -20.67 -0.31
N VAL A 73 -28.73 -20.48 0.95
CA VAL A 73 -28.84 -21.52 1.98
C VAL A 73 -30.32 -21.81 2.27
N ALA A 74 -30.66 -23.10 2.34
CA ALA A 74 -31.98 -23.60 2.76
C ALA A 74 -31.85 -24.64 3.89
N LYS A 75 -30.69 -25.29 4.00
CA LYS A 75 -30.31 -26.18 5.09
C LYS A 75 -28.80 -26.33 5.20
N VAL A 76 -28.35 -26.79 6.36
CA VAL A 76 -26.97 -27.20 6.62
C VAL A 76 -26.90 -28.67 7.00
N ILE A 77 -25.78 -29.30 6.61
CA ILE A 77 -25.35 -30.59 7.11
C ILE A 77 -24.39 -30.31 8.26
N VAL A 78 -24.76 -30.76 9.45
CA VAL A 78 -24.00 -30.63 10.69
C VAL A 78 -23.35 -31.96 11.02
N GLY A 79 -22.11 -31.93 11.48
CA GLY A 79 -21.37 -33.13 11.88
C GLY A 79 -20.36 -32.82 12.97
N ASP A 80 -19.83 -33.90 13.56
CA ASP A 80 -18.72 -33.83 14.50
C ASP A 80 -17.50 -33.18 13.83
N ALA A 81 -16.88 -32.22 14.53
CA ALA A 81 -15.71 -31.47 14.09
C ALA A 81 -14.42 -32.33 14.01
N HIS A 82 -14.49 -33.61 14.38
CA HIS A 82 -13.45 -34.62 14.24
C HIS A 82 -13.85 -35.74 13.27
N GLY A 83 -15.04 -35.67 12.68
CA GLY A 83 -15.61 -36.67 11.79
C GLY A 83 -16.58 -37.60 12.51
N GLY A 84 -17.70 -37.93 11.86
CA GLY A 84 -18.75 -38.71 12.50
C GLY A 84 -20.09 -38.66 11.75
N PRO A 85 -21.18 -39.14 12.38
CA PRO A 85 -22.51 -39.09 11.79
C PRO A 85 -22.94 -37.63 11.58
N THR A 86 -23.65 -37.40 10.48
CA THR A 86 -24.16 -36.07 10.12
C THR A 86 -25.67 -36.01 10.30
N ARG A 87 -26.19 -34.80 10.49
CA ARG A 87 -27.63 -34.49 10.52
C ARG A 87 -27.93 -33.24 9.73
N GLU A 88 -29.17 -33.11 9.26
CA GLU A 88 -29.62 -31.90 8.56
C GLU A 88 -30.35 -30.96 9.53
N ILE A 89 -30.11 -29.66 9.38
CA ILE A 89 -30.84 -28.59 10.06
C ILE A 89 -31.30 -27.59 9.01
N GLU A 90 -32.60 -27.28 8.96
CA GLU A 90 -33.11 -26.24 8.08
C GLU A 90 -32.75 -24.86 8.58
N CYS A 91 -32.23 -24.02 7.69
CA CYS A 91 -31.87 -22.64 7.99
C CYS A 91 -31.77 -21.83 6.70
N ASP A 92 -31.95 -20.53 6.78
CA ASP A 92 -31.73 -19.62 5.64
C ASP A 92 -30.44 -18.80 5.78
N LEU A 93 -29.82 -18.82 6.96
CA LEU A 93 -28.57 -18.14 7.25
C LEU A 93 -27.63 -19.03 8.06
N VAL A 94 -26.34 -18.94 7.73
CA VAL A 94 -25.25 -19.48 8.54
C VAL A 94 -24.35 -18.33 8.96
N ALA A 95 -24.27 -18.07 10.27
CA ALA A 95 -23.31 -17.14 10.83
C ALA A 95 -22.03 -17.91 11.20
N LEU A 96 -20.90 -17.54 10.58
CA LEU A 96 -19.60 -18.17 10.82
C LEU A 96 -18.77 -17.28 11.75
N ALA A 97 -18.53 -17.76 12.97
CA ALA A 97 -17.60 -17.18 13.93
C ALA A 97 -16.35 -18.07 14.01
N GLY A 98 -15.54 -18.05 12.95
CA GLY A 98 -14.37 -18.94 12.78
C GLY A 98 -13.08 -18.48 13.45
N GLY A 99 -13.13 -17.44 14.30
CA GLY A 99 -11.97 -16.84 14.93
C GLY A 99 -11.71 -15.40 14.50
N PHE A 100 -10.74 -14.77 15.17
CA PHE A 100 -10.35 -13.38 14.98
C PHE A 100 -8.95 -13.27 14.39
N GLU A 101 -8.79 -12.46 13.35
CA GLU A 101 -7.50 -12.08 12.78
C GLU A 101 -7.26 -10.58 13.02
N PRO A 102 -6.16 -10.21 13.73
CA PRO A 102 -5.75 -8.83 13.88
C PRO A 102 -5.65 -8.13 12.52
N ALA A 103 -6.22 -6.93 12.41
CA ALA A 103 -6.06 -6.07 11.22
C ALA A 103 -4.64 -5.47 11.14
N ALA A 104 -3.62 -6.32 11.11
CA ALA A 104 -2.20 -5.98 11.24
C ALA A 104 -1.55 -5.52 9.92
N GLY A 105 -2.32 -5.25 8.87
CA GLY A 105 -1.78 -4.88 7.55
C GLY A 105 -0.86 -3.65 7.59
N LEU A 106 -1.25 -2.60 8.34
CA LEU A 106 -0.41 -1.41 8.53
C LEU A 106 0.82 -1.69 9.40
N ILE A 107 0.67 -2.54 10.42
CA ILE A 107 1.79 -2.97 11.27
C ILE A 107 2.82 -3.74 10.44
N GLY A 108 2.35 -4.65 9.57
CA GLY A 108 3.19 -5.39 8.63
C GLY A 108 3.91 -4.48 7.63
N GLN A 109 3.23 -3.44 7.11
CA GLN A 109 3.88 -2.43 6.25
C GLN A 109 4.96 -1.63 6.98
N ALA A 110 4.80 -1.41 8.29
CA ALA A 110 5.80 -0.76 9.12
C ALA A 110 6.96 -1.70 9.53
N GLY A 111 6.90 -2.99 9.18
CA GLY A 111 7.92 -3.99 9.51
C GLY A 111 7.62 -4.81 10.78
N GLY A 112 6.46 -4.62 11.41
CA GLY A 112 6.01 -5.44 12.53
C GLY A 112 5.58 -6.83 12.08
N ARG A 113 5.55 -7.77 13.03
CA ARG A 113 5.24 -9.18 12.77
C ARG A 113 4.15 -9.68 13.70
N LEU A 114 3.43 -10.70 13.23
CA LEU A 114 2.56 -11.52 14.05
C LEU A 114 3.31 -12.78 14.47
N ARG A 115 2.97 -13.30 15.65
CA ARG A 115 3.33 -14.63 16.15
C ARG A 115 2.08 -15.30 16.70
N ALA A 116 2.03 -16.62 16.79
CA ALA A 116 0.95 -17.26 17.55
C ALA A 116 1.27 -17.36 19.06
N LEU A 117 0.22 -17.39 19.84
CA LEU A 117 0.20 -17.86 21.23
C LEU A 117 0.18 -19.40 21.25
N ALA A 118 0.42 -19.98 22.43
CA ALA A 118 0.41 -21.44 22.61
C ALA A 118 -0.93 -22.11 22.25
N ASP A 119 -2.02 -21.35 22.26
CA ASP A 119 -3.36 -21.79 21.86
C ASP A 119 -3.69 -21.50 20.38
N GLY A 120 -2.71 -21.08 19.58
CA GLY A 120 -2.82 -20.83 18.14
C GLY A 120 -3.35 -19.44 17.76
N ARG A 121 -3.73 -18.61 18.73
CA ARG A 121 -4.23 -17.25 18.46
C ARG A 121 -3.11 -16.32 17.96
N PRO A 122 -3.32 -15.53 16.90
CA PRO A 122 -2.35 -14.53 16.46
C PRO A 122 -2.24 -13.39 17.47
N THR A 123 -1.01 -12.93 17.70
CA THR A 123 -0.70 -11.74 18.50
C THR A 123 0.47 -10.97 17.89
N LEU A 124 0.61 -9.71 18.27
CA LEU A 124 1.74 -8.89 17.83
C LEU A 124 3.03 -9.39 18.48
N ASP A 125 4.08 -9.47 17.68
CA ASP A 125 5.46 -9.55 18.17
C ASP A 125 5.96 -8.13 18.55
N ALA A 126 7.26 -8.00 18.84
CA ALA A 126 7.88 -6.71 19.06
C ALA A 126 7.62 -5.75 17.88
N LEU A 127 7.10 -4.57 18.20
CA LEU A 127 6.79 -3.54 17.21
C LEU A 127 8.04 -2.71 16.86
N PRO A 128 8.16 -2.24 15.60
CA PRO A 128 9.20 -1.30 15.20
C PRO A 128 9.15 -0.01 16.03
N ALA A 129 10.31 0.65 16.17
CA ALA A 129 10.39 1.93 16.87
C ALA A 129 9.43 2.96 16.25
N GLY A 130 8.68 3.66 17.10
CA GLY A 130 7.67 4.64 16.68
C GLY A 130 6.32 4.06 16.26
N VAL A 131 6.15 2.73 16.28
CA VAL A 131 4.87 2.06 16.01
C VAL A 131 4.25 1.60 17.31
N LEU A 132 3.02 2.03 17.56
CA LEU A 132 2.22 1.63 18.73
C LEU A 132 0.92 0.98 18.23
N ALA A 133 0.45 -0.01 18.98
CA ALA A 133 -0.79 -0.73 18.67
C ALA A 133 -1.70 -0.76 19.89
N ALA A 134 -3.00 -0.60 19.66
CA ALA A 134 -4.01 -0.58 20.71
C ALA A 134 -5.30 -1.24 20.22
N GLY A 135 -6.08 -1.78 21.15
CA GLY A 135 -7.31 -2.50 20.87
C GLY A 135 -7.07 -3.94 20.43
N GLU A 136 -8.03 -4.48 19.68
CA GLU A 136 -8.02 -5.90 19.30
C GLU A 136 -6.85 -6.28 18.39
N VAL A 137 -6.31 -5.34 17.61
CA VAL A 137 -5.09 -5.59 16.81
C VAL A 137 -3.90 -5.94 17.70
N ALA A 138 -3.90 -5.51 18.96
CA ALA A 138 -2.88 -5.86 19.95
C ALA A 138 -3.24 -7.12 20.77
N GLY A 139 -4.30 -7.84 20.41
CA GLY A 139 -4.75 -9.07 21.06
C GLY A 139 -5.63 -8.84 22.30
N LEU A 140 -6.18 -7.64 22.50
CA LEU A 140 -7.07 -7.32 23.62
C LEU A 140 -8.52 -7.46 23.19
N THR A 141 -9.28 -8.33 23.85
CA THR A 141 -10.63 -8.72 23.42
C THR A 141 -11.74 -8.13 24.28
N THR A 142 -11.42 -7.70 25.51
CA THR A 142 -12.38 -7.04 26.40
C THR A 142 -12.42 -5.54 26.16
N LEU A 143 -13.59 -4.93 26.32
CA LEU A 143 -13.75 -3.47 26.20
C LEU A 143 -12.80 -2.71 27.15
N ALA A 144 -12.64 -3.21 28.38
CA ALA A 144 -11.72 -2.62 29.35
C ALA A 144 -10.26 -2.67 28.88
N GLY A 145 -9.83 -3.82 28.34
CA GLY A 145 -8.49 -3.98 27.77
C GLY A 145 -8.25 -3.11 26.53
N VAL A 146 -9.24 -3.02 25.65
CA VAL A 146 -9.21 -2.14 24.47
C VAL A 146 -9.03 -0.68 24.89
N ILE A 147 -9.81 -0.20 25.86
CA ILE A 147 -9.71 1.18 26.37
C ILE A 147 -8.35 1.41 27.02
N ALA A 148 -7.91 0.50 27.90
CA ALA A 148 -6.62 0.62 28.60
C ALA A 148 -5.44 0.66 27.62
N SER A 149 -5.45 -0.18 26.59
CA SER A 149 -4.40 -0.19 25.57
C SER A 149 -4.38 1.07 24.71
N GLY A 150 -5.56 1.65 24.41
CA GLY A 150 -5.64 2.95 23.73
C GLY A 150 -5.05 4.08 24.58
N GLN A 151 -5.35 4.09 25.88
CA GLN A 151 -4.78 5.05 26.82
C GLN A 151 -3.25 4.87 26.96
N LEU A 152 -2.78 3.63 27.01
CA LEU A 152 -1.36 3.30 27.09
C LEU A 152 -0.62 3.81 25.84
N ALA A 153 -1.06 3.41 24.65
CA ALA A 153 -0.45 3.82 23.39
C ALA A 153 -0.44 5.35 23.24
N GLY A 154 -1.52 6.03 23.63
CA GLY A 154 -1.56 7.50 23.63
C GLY A 154 -0.54 8.13 24.61
N ALA A 155 -0.40 7.56 25.81
CA ALA A 155 0.55 8.05 26.82
C ALA A 155 2.01 7.78 26.40
N GLU A 156 2.30 6.62 25.81
CA GLU A 156 3.62 6.27 25.27
C GLU A 156 4.01 7.19 24.09
N ALA A 157 3.08 7.46 23.17
CA ALA A 157 3.30 8.42 22.09
C ALA A 157 3.61 9.83 22.63
N ALA A 158 2.85 10.29 23.61
CA ALA A 158 3.08 11.59 24.23
C ALA A 158 4.45 11.65 24.94
N LEU A 159 4.83 10.58 25.63
CA LEU A 159 6.11 10.48 26.33
C LEU A 159 7.28 10.51 25.34
N ALA A 160 7.16 9.81 24.21
CA ALA A 160 8.19 9.79 23.18
C ALA A 160 8.45 11.17 22.54
N ILE A 161 7.40 11.99 22.38
CA ILE A 161 7.52 13.32 21.76
C ILE A 161 7.94 14.40 22.77
N ARG A 162 7.35 14.37 23.97
CA ARG A 162 7.49 15.45 24.97
C ARG A 162 8.58 15.19 26.01
N GLY A 163 9.11 13.98 26.07
CA GLY A 163 9.96 13.55 27.19
C GLY A 163 9.17 13.38 28.50
N PRO A 164 9.86 13.08 29.61
CA PRO A 164 9.25 12.76 30.90
C PRO A 164 8.66 14.02 31.57
N ALA A 165 7.45 14.41 31.16
CA ALA A 165 6.63 15.37 31.89
C ALA A 165 6.15 14.74 33.22
N ALA A 166 5.90 15.57 34.24
CA ALA A 166 5.48 15.12 35.56
C ALA A 166 4.29 14.15 35.50
N GLY A 167 4.43 12.97 36.09
CA GLY A 167 3.39 11.94 36.18
C GLY A 167 3.14 11.11 34.90
N LEU A 168 3.72 11.46 33.75
CA LEU A 168 3.46 10.74 32.50
C LEU A 168 4.12 9.34 32.50
N ALA A 169 5.35 9.23 32.99
CA ALA A 169 6.04 7.95 33.10
C ALA A 169 5.34 6.99 34.07
N GLU A 170 4.87 7.50 35.22
CA GLU A 170 4.10 6.73 36.20
C GLU A 170 2.77 6.25 35.60
N ARG A 171 2.05 7.15 34.91
CA ARG A 171 0.82 6.80 34.21
C ARG A 171 1.02 5.71 33.15
N VAL A 172 2.11 5.78 32.37
CA VAL A 172 2.47 4.73 31.41
C VAL A 172 2.67 3.39 32.13
N SER A 173 3.39 3.38 33.25
CA SER A 173 3.58 2.16 34.06
C SER A 173 2.24 1.57 34.53
N THR A 174 1.36 2.39 35.14
CA THR A 174 0.05 1.93 35.62
C THR A 174 -0.84 1.38 34.50
N LEU A 175 -0.84 2.04 33.34
CA LEU A 175 -1.62 1.60 32.19
C LEU A 175 -1.06 0.30 31.59
N ARG A 176 0.26 0.12 31.60
CA ARG A 176 0.90 -1.12 31.15
C ARG A 176 0.46 -2.30 32.01
N ASP A 177 0.46 -2.14 33.33
CA ASP A 177 -0.03 -3.18 34.25
C ASP A 177 -1.51 -3.51 34.02
N ALA A 178 -2.34 -2.50 33.70
CA ALA A 178 -3.75 -2.70 33.39
C ALA A 178 -3.96 -3.48 32.09
N VAL A 179 -3.16 -3.19 31.06
CA VAL A 179 -3.17 -3.93 29.79
C VAL A 179 -2.70 -5.36 29.98
N ASP A 180 -1.63 -5.58 30.74
CA ASP A 180 -1.10 -6.93 30.99
C ASP A 180 -2.10 -7.81 31.74
N ARG A 181 -2.85 -7.24 32.70
CA ARG A 181 -3.97 -7.93 33.34
C ARG A 181 -5.13 -8.24 32.39
N ALA A 182 -5.37 -7.40 31.38
CA ALA A 182 -6.44 -7.62 30.41
C ALA A 182 -6.07 -8.65 29.32
N ARG A 183 -4.78 -8.93 29.11
CA ARG A 183 -4.29 -9.93 28.14
C ARG A 183 -4.54 -11.38 28.56
N THR A 184 -4.85 -11.63 29.83
CA THR A 184 -5.01 -12.99 30.37
C THR A 184 -6.37 -13.61 30.09
N ASP A 185 -7.27 -12.93 29.37
CA ASP A 185 -8.59 -13.44 29.02
C ASP A 185 -8.50 -14.55 27.93
N PRO A 186 -8.86 -15.81 28.24
CA PRO A 186 -8.68 -16.91 27.32
C PRO A 186 -9.87 -17.00 26.36
N LEU A 187 -9.73 -16.45 25.15
CA LEU A 187 -10.47 -17.02 24.02
C LEU A 187 -9.90 -18.41 23.77
N ARG A 188 -10.70 -19.44 24.05
CA ARG A 188 -10.28 -20.83 23.87
C ARG A 188 -10.39 -21.26 22.42
N ALA A 189 -9.32 -21.90 21.94
CA ALA A 189 -9.18 -22.79 20.80
C ALA A 189 -9.68 -22.30 19.43
N TYR A 190 -8.73 -21.93 18.58
CA TYR A 190 -8.95 -21.68 17.15
C TYR A 190 -8.79 -22.99 16.37
N VAL A 191 -9.84 -23.47 15.69
CA VAL A 191 -9.77 -24.62 14.78
C VAL A 191 -10.10 -24.16 13.37
N SER A 192 -9.05 -23.98 12.54
CA SER A 192 -9.19 -23.45 11.18
C SER A 192 -9.67 -24.47 10.15
N ILE A 193 -9.44 -25.77 10.39
CA ILE A 193 -9.68 -26.82 9.39
C ILE A 193 -10.60 -27.89 9.98
N ALA A 194 -11.88 -27.82 9.62
CA ALA A 194 -12.81 -28.92 9.87
C ALA A 194 -12.42 -30.16 9.02
N PRO A 195 -12.37 -31.37 9.59
CA PRO A 195 -12.32 -32.63 8.87
C PRO A 195 -13.62 -32.84 8.08
N GLY A 196 -13.51 -33.35 6.86
CA GLY A 196 -14.69 -33.68 6.06
C GLY A 196 -14.46 -33.66 4.56
N ALA A 197 -15.19 -34.53 3.84
CA ALA A 197 -15.19 -34.64 2.39
C ALA A 197 -16.33 -33.81 1.79
N GLY A 198 -16.19 -32.48 1.79
CA GLY A 198 -17.07 -31.57 1.06
C GLY A 198 -16.59 -31.35 -0.37
N ALA A 199 -17.49 -31.30 -1.35
CA ALA A 199 -17.12 -31.17 -2.77
C ALA A 199 -16.55 -29.78 -3.17
N LYS A 200 -16.80 -28.73 -2.37
CA LYS A 200 -16.29 -27.36 -2.60
C LYS A 200 -16.02 -26.67 -1.26
N ARG A 201 -14.76 -26.46 -0.91
CA ARG A 201 -14.34 -25.76 0.33
C ARG A 201 -13.54 -24.52 -0.05
N PHE A 202 -14.19 -23.36 -0.04
CA PHE A 202 -13.53 -22.11 -0.42
C PHE A 202 -12.53 -21.65 0.64
N VAL A 203 -11.37 -21.21 0.18
CA VAL A 203 -10.36 -20.51 0.98
C VAL A 203 -10.40 -19.03 0.65
N CYS A 204 -10.44 -18.65 -0.63
CA CYS A 204 -10.59 -17.25 -1.06
C CYS A 204 -11.85 -17.08 -1.91
N LEU A 205 -12.86 -16.40 -1.35
CA LEU A 205 -14.10 -16.10 -2.06
C LEU A 205 -13.92 -15.09 -3.19
N CYS A 206 -12.93 -14.20 -3.11
CA CYS A 206 -12.71 -13.17 -4.14
C CYS A 206 -12.18 -13.75 -5.46
N GLU A 207 -11.43 -14.85 -5.36
CA GLU A 207 -10.68 -15.44 -6.47
C GLU A 207 -11.17 -16.87 -6.79
N ASP A 208 -12.29 -17.29 -6.17
CA ASP A 208 -12.84 -18.65 -6.27
C ASP A 208 -11.86 -19.79 -5.94
N VAL A 209 -10.87 -19.52 -5.08
CA VAL A 209 -9.84 -20.49 -4.69
C VAL A 209 -10.36 -21.41 -3.60
N THR A 210 -10.23 -22.72 -3.83
CA THR A 210 -10.63 -23.79 -2.90
C THR A 210 -9.45 -24.51 -2.27
N ASP A 211 -9.72 -25.32 -1.24
CA ASP A 211 -8.72 -26.19 -0.62
C ASP A 211 -8.10 -27.20 -1.61
N LYS A 212 -8.89 -27.66 -2.59
CA LYS A 212 -8.44 -28.52 -3.68
C LYS A 212 -7.36 -27.83 -4.52
N ASP A 213 -7.55 -26.56 -4.85
CA ASP A 213 -6.60 -25.78 -5.66
C ASP A 213 -5.28 -25.60 -4.90
N LEU A 214 -5.35 -25.31 -3.60
CA LEU A 214 -4.15 -25.22 -2.75
C LEU A 214 -3.44 -26.58 -2.60
N ARG A 215 -4.20 -27.67 -2.44
CA ARG A 215 -3.64 -29.04 -2.38
C ARG A 215 -2.93 -29.41 -3.68
N GLN A 216 -3.52 -29.08 -4.82
CA GLN A 216 -2.91 -29.32 -6.13
C GLN A 216 -1.61 -28.50 -6.27
N ALA A 217 -1.64 -27.22 -5.91
CA ALA A 217 -0.46 -26.35 -5.97
C ALA A 217 0.69 -26.86 -5.10
N VAL A 218 0.40 -27.30 -3.86
CA VAL A 218 1.43 -27.90 -2.99
C VAL A 218 1.96 -29.21 -3.57
N ALA A 219 1.09 -30.06 -4.15
CA ALA A 219 1.51 -31.31 -4.79
C ALA A 219 2.42 -31.07 -6.02
N GLU A 220 2.30 -29.93 -6.69
CA GLU A 220 3.15 -29.50 -7.80
C GLU A 220 4.45 -28.81 -7.35
N GLY A 221 4.65 -28.63 -6.04
CA GLY A 221 5.87 -28.07 -5.46
C GLY A 221 5.77 -26.60 -5.05
N PHE A 222 4.59 -25.98 -5.13
CA PHE A 222 4.36 -24.62 -4.61
C PHE A 222 4.02 -24.65 -3.11
N ASP A 223 4.93 -25.20 -2.30
CA ASP A 223 4.74 -25.52 -0.88
C ASP A 223 5.18 -24.40 0.09
N HIS A 224 5.53 -23.22 -0.43
CA HIS A 224 5.86 -22.03 0.34
C HIS A 224 4.74 -20.99 0.18
N ILE A 225 4.35 -20.28 1.26
CA ILE A 225 3.15 -19.42 1.24
C ILE A 225 3.16 -18.36 0.12
N GLU A 226 4.33 -17.79 -0.18
CA GLU A 226 4.50 -16.80 -1.26
C GLU A 226 4.40 -17.44 -2.66
N THR A 227 4.87 -18.67 -2.88
CA THR A 227 4.73 -19.35 -4.17
C THR A 227 3.33 -19.89 -4.35
N LEU A 228 2.73 -20.45 -3.29
CA LEU A 228 1.32 -20.86 -3.24
C LEU A 228 0.39 -19.70 -3.58
N LYS A 229 0.62 -18.51 -3.00
CA LYS A 229 -0.08 -17.26 -3.34
C LYS A 229 -0.03 -16.94 -4.82
N ARG A 230 1.17 -16.96 -5.42
CA ARG A 230 1.37 -16.58 -6.84
C ARG A 230 0.75 -17.58 -7.80
N TYR A 231 0.80 -18.87 -7.47
CA TYR A 231 0.27 -19.93 -8.31
C TYR A 231 -1.25 -20.01 -8.25
N SER A 232 -1.82 -19.97 -7.04
CA SER A 232 -3.26 -20.15 -6.81
C SER A 232 -4.08 -18.87 -6.81
N THR A 233 -3.44 -17.69 -6.87
CA THR A 233 -4.03 -16.35 -6.67
C THR A 233 -4.70 -16.11 -5.31
N VAL A 234 -4.60 -17.04 -4.35
CA VAL A 234 -5.11 -16.85 -2.99
C VAL A 234 -4.54 -15.56 -2.39
N THR A 235 -5.38 -14.76 -1.71
CA THR A 235 -5.06 -13.42 -1.15
C THR A 235 -4.85 -12.28 -2.15
N MET A 236 -4.93 -12.52 -3.46
CA MET A 236 -4.68 -11.48 -4.48
C MET A 236 -5.92 -10.69 -4.92
N GLY A 237 -7.12 -11.10 -4.49
CA GLY A 237 -8.35 -10.41 -4.83
C GLY A 237 -8.52 -9.04 -4.16
N PRO A 238 -9.65 -8.35 -4.43
CA PRO A 238 -9.87 -6.97 -3.98
C PRO A 238 -9.77 -6.76 -2.46
N CYS A 239 -10.07 -7.79 -1.66
CA CYS A 239 -9.92 -7.72 -0.21
C CYS A 239 -8.46 -7.73 0.27
N GLN A 240 -7.50 -8.10 -0.60
CA GLN A 240 -6.07 -8.25 -0.29
C GLN A 240 -5.81 -9.20 0.89
N GLY A 241 -6.47 -10.37 0.87
CA GLY A 241 -6.24 -11.41 1.87
C GLY A 241 -6.96 -11.24 3.20
N LYS A 242 -7.68 -10.13 3.45
CA LYS A 242 -8.34 -9.87 4.75
C LYS A 242 -9.27 -10.99 5.25
N MET A 243 -9.86 -11.77 4.34
CA MET A 243 -10.75 -12.88 4.68
C MET A 243 -10.12 -14.27 4.56
N CYS A 244 -8.98 -14.38 3.86
CA CYS A 244 -8.45 -15.69 3.43
C CYS A 244 -6.97 -15.89 3.74
N HIS A 245 -6.26 -14.87 4.23
CA HIS A 245 -4.82 -14.92 4.48
C HIS A 245 -4.49 -15.94 5.58
N ARG A 246 -5.13 -15.83 6.75
CA ARG A 246 -4.94 -16.79 7.84
C ARG A 246 -5.32 -18.22 7.42
N LEU A 247 -6.49 -18.39 6.79
CA LEU A 247 -6.94 -19.68 6.26
C LEU A 247 -5.93 -20.28 5.26
N SER A 248 -5.34 -19.46 4.38
CA SER A 248 -4.33 -19.93 3.42
C SER A 248 -3.05 -20.39 4.10
N ILE A 249 -2.64 -19.73 5.19
CA ILE A 249 -1.49 -20.14 6.02
C ILE A 249 -1.81 -21.47 6.70
N ASP A 250 -2.99 -21.59 7.31
CA ASP A 250 -3.40 -22.83 8.00
C ASP A 250 -3.48 -24.02 7.05
N VAL A 251 -4.06 -23.83 5.86
CA VAL A 251 -4.13 -24.89 4.84
C VAL A 251 -2.73 -25.26 4.34
N CYS A 252 -1.86 -24.29 4.08
CA CYS A 252 -0.48 -24.56 3.68
C CYS A 252 0.30 -25.30 4.78
N ALA A 253 0.22 -24.83 6.02
CA ALA A 253 0.83 -25.46 7.19
C ALA A 253 0.39 -26.92 7.32
N HIS A 254 -0.93 -27.17 7.25
CA HIS A 254 -1.50 -28.51 7.31
C HIS A 254 -1.03 -29.41 6.15
N LEU A 255 -1.02 -28.92 4.92
CA LEU A 255 -0.61 -29.70 3.74
C LEU A 255 0.88 -30.03 3.73
N THR A 256 1.72 -29.19 4.34
CA THR A 256 3.18 -29.35 4.37
C THR A 256 3.71 -29.96 5.66
N GLY A 257 2.85 -30.18 6.66
CA GLY A 257 3.25 -30.65 7.99
C GLY A 257 4.08 -29.64 8.79
N ARG A 258 3.97 -28.34 8.47
CA ARG A 258 4.64 -27.23 9.15
C ARG A 258 3.70 -26.54 10.14
N THR A 259 4.24 -25.76 11.07
CA THR A 259 3.42 -24.85 11.87
C THR A 259 3.05 -23.58 11.08
N PRO A 260 2.02 -22.81 11.51
CA PRO A 260 1.75 -21.49 10.93
C PRO A 260 2.95 -20.54 10.96
N GLU A 261 3.77 -20.60 12.02
CA GLU A 261 4.98 -19.78 12.16
C GLU A 261 6.05 -20.16 11.13
N GLU A 262 6.28 -21.46 10.93
CA GLU A 262 7.23 -21.98 9.94
C GLU A 262 6.78 -21.70 8.50
N THR A 263 5.47 -21.72 8.27
CA THR A 263 4.86 -21.38 6.97
C THR A 263 5.05 -19.90 6.65
N GLY A 264 5.04 -19.05 7.68
CA GLY A 264 5.17 -17.60 7.55
C GLY A 264 3.92 -16.94 6.99
N ALA A 265 4.02 -15.63 6.77
CA ALA A 265 2.94 -14.80 6.26
C ALA A 265 3.34 -14.15 4.94
N THR A 266 2.36 -13.92 4.07
CA THR A 266 2.60 -13.13 2.86
C THR A 266 2.82 -11.65 3.20
N THR A 267 3.66 -10.98 2.42
CA THR A 267 4.01 -9.57 2.68
C THR A 267 2.81 -8.61 2.50
N ALA A 268 2.55 -7.75 3.48
CA ALA A 268 1.62 -6.64 3.36
C ALA A 268 2.24 -5.47 2.60
N ARG A 269 1.53 -4.90 1.61
CA ARG A 269 2.03 -3.81 0.76
C ARG A 269 1.05 -2.63 0.73
N PRO A 270 1.54 -1.38 0.61
CA PRO A 270 0.68 -0.26 0.29
C PRO A 270 0.01 -0.43 -1.08
N PRO A 271 -1.20 0.11 -1.27
CA PRO A 271 -2.03 0.75 -0.25
C PRO A 271 -2.82 -0.29 0.58
N ALA A 272 -3.10 0.01 1.85
CA ALA A 272 -3.85 -0.92 2.74
C ALA A 272 -5.30 -1.18 2.28
N GLN A 273 -5.86 -0.21 1.56
CA GLN A 273 -7.13 -0.30 0.83
C GLN A 273 -6.93 0.31 -0.55
N PRO A 274 -7.66 -0.13 -1.59
CA PRO A 274 -7.57 0.47 -2.92
C PRO A 274 -7.78 1.99 -2.88
N VAL A 275 -6.88 2.72 -3.53
CA VAL A 275 -6.96 4.18 -3.69
C VAL A 275 -7.17 4.47 -5.18
N PRO A 276 -8.19 5.26 -5.56
CA PRO A 276 -8.37 5.66 -6.94
C PRO A 276 -7.12 6.36 -7.49
N LEU A 277 -6.68 5.99 -8.69
CA LEU A 277 -5.49 6.59 -9.32
C LEU A 277 -5.60 8.13 -9.43
N GLY A 278 -6.80 8.66 -9.69
CA GLY A 278 -7.03 10.11 -9.73
C GLY A 278 -6.80 10.83 -8.39
N ALA A 279 -6.98 10.15 -7.26
CA ALA A 279 -6.64 10.71 -5.95
C ALA A 279 -5.12 10.76 -5.74
N LEU A 280 -4.37 9.79 -6.28
CA LEU A 280 -2.91 9.75 -6.22
C LEU A 280 -2.26 10.73 -7.21
N ALA A 281 -2.84 10.89 -8.41
CA ALA A 281 -2.35 11.82 -9.42
C ALA A 281 -2.42 13.29 -8.96
N ALA A 282 -3.36 13.60 -8.06
CA ALA A 282 -3.63 14.96 -7.59
C ALA A 282 -3.74 15.95 -8.77
N ARG A 283 -3.41 17.24 -8.57
CA ARG A 283 -3.23 18.20 -9.66
C ARG A 283 -1.79 18.14 -10.16
N SER A 284 -1.41 17.07 -10.84
CA SER A 284 -0.13 16.99 -11.56
C SER A 284 -0.27 17.71 -12.91
N GLY A 285 0.47 18.79 -13.11
CA GLY A 285 0.63 19.43 -14.42
C GLY A 285 2.09 19.80 -14.62
N ASP A 286 2.59 19.59 -15.84
CA ASP A 286 3.95 19.99 -16.19
C ASP A 286 4.01 21.51 -16.37
N PRO A 287 4.86 22.23 -15.61
CA PRO A 287 4.93 23.67 -15.70
C PRO A 287 5.51 24.09 -17.06
N TRP A 288 4.86 25.06 -17.71
CA TRP A 288 5.38 25.68 -18.92
C TRP A 288 6.15 26.97 -18.59
N LYS A 289 7.39 27.05 -19.04
CA LYS A 289 8.19 28.28 -19.03
C LYS A 289 7.93 29.04 -20.33
N LEU A 290 7.58 30.32 -20.21
CA LEU A 290 7.29 31.22 -21.31
C LEU A 290 8.33 32.33 -21.35
N THR A 291 8.85 32.67 -22.53
CA THR A 291 9.73 33.83 -22.67
C THR A 291 8.92 35.12 -22.55
N ALA A 292 9.59 36.25 -22.29
CA ALA A 292 8.92 37.56 -22.28
C ALA A 292 8.29 37.90 -23.65
N MET A 293 8.72 37.25 -24.73
CA MET A 293 8.19 37.43 -26.09
C MET A 293 7.08 36.45 -26.43
N HIS A 294 6.66 35.57 -25.52
CA HIS A 294 5.73 34.48 -25.82
C HIS A 294 4.42 34.95 -26.46
N HIS A 295 3.82 36.02 -25.95
CA HIS A 295 2.58 36.55 -26.51
C HIS A 295 2.77 37.09 -27.93
N HIS A 296 3.92 37.69 -28.25
CA HIS A 296 4.25 38.08 -29.62
C HIS A 296 4.37 36.87 -30.55
N HIS A 297 4.92 35.75 -30.07
CA HIS A 297 4.99 34.51 -30.84
C HIS A 297 3.59 33.98 -31.15
N VAL A 298 2.69 34.01 -30.16
CA VAL A 298 1.29 33.58 -30.34
C VAL A 298 0.54 34.50 -31.31
N ASP A 299 0.69 35.82 -31.17
CA ASP A 299 0.05 36.81 -32.06
C ASP A 299 0.56 36.71 -33.49
N ALA A 300 1.84 36.36 -33.67
CA ALA A 300 2.44 36.07 -34.97
C ALA A 300 2.07 34.67 -35.52
N ALA A 301 1.19 33.95 -34.83
CA ALA A 301 0.76 32.58 -35.17
C ALA A 301 1.93 31.60 -35.30
N ALA A 302 2.97 31.77 -34.47
CA ALA A 302 4.09 30.84 -34.43
C ALA A 302 3.63 29.42 -34.08
N ARG A 303 4.14 28.44 -34.81
CA ARG A 303 4.05 27.04 -34.38
C ARG A 303 5.00 26.84 -33.21
N LEU A 304 4.47 26.59 -32.02
CA LEU A 304 5.28 26.37 -30.81
C LEU A 304 5.73 24.90 -30.71
N MET A 305 6.91 24.69 -30.15
CA MET A 305 7.46 23.38 -29.78
C MET A 305 7.83 23.33 -28.31
N ASP A 306 7.88 22.11 -27.78
CA ASP A 306 8.37 21.82 -26.44
C ASP A 306 9.90 21.60 -26.46
N MET A 307 10.61 22.41 -25.66
CA MET A 307 12.04 22.25 -25.39
C MET A 307 12.22 22.13 -23.87
N GLY A 308 12.10 20.91 -23.35
CA GLY A 308 11.91 20.70 -21.92
C GLY A 308 10.66 21.44 -21.43
N PRO A 309 10.73 22.24 -20.35
CA PRO A 309 9.58 23.01 -19.89
C PRO A 309 9.29 24.25 -20.74
N TRP A 310 10.16 24.64 -21.68
CA TRP A 310 9.98 25.86 -22.47
C TRP A 310 9.08 25.66 -23.69
N LYS A 311 8.15 26.59 -23.91
CA LYS A 311 7.43 26.74 -25.18
C LYS A 311 8.20 27.69 -26.11
N ARG A 312 8.83 27.15 -27.17
CA ARG A 312 9.65 27.91 -28.12
C ARG A 312 8.98 28.03 -29.49
N PRO A 313 9.16 29.13 -30.23
CA PRO A 313 8.73 29.19 -31.62
C PRO A 313 9.60 28.25 -32.47
N LEU A 314 8.95 27.32 -33.18
CA LEU A 314 9.59 26.41 -34.14
C LEU A 314 9.65 27.02 -35.54
N ALA A 315 8.57 27.67 -35.96
CA ALA A 315 8.47 28.39 -37.24
C ALA A 315 7.27 29.33 -37.22
N TYR A 316 7.31 30.37 -38.06
CA TYR A 316 6.24 31.33 -38.28
C TYR A 316 5.62 31.13 -39.67
N PRO A 317 4.32 31.41 -39.84
CA PRO A 317 3.69 31.35 -41.15
C PRO A 317 4.27 32.44 -42.08
N MET A 318 4.66 32.05 -43.30
CA MET A 318 5.23 32.96 -44.30
C MET A 318 4.27 33.16 -45.49
N ARG A 319 4.13 34.41 -45.95
CA ARG A 319 3.28 34.73 -47.12
C ARG A 319 3.85 34.11 -48.39
N GLY A 320 3.00 33.50 -49.21
CA GLY A 320 3.40 32.89 -50.48
C GLY A 320 3.95 31.46 -50.35
N VAL A 321 3.88 30.86 -49.16
CA VAL A 321 4.02 29.41 -48.99
C VAL A 321 2.71 28.75 -49.48
N GLY A 322 2.74 28.11 -50.65
CA GLY A 322 1.60 27.33 -51.17
C GLY A 322 1.55 25.90 -50.61
N GLU A 323 0.55 25.13 -51.03
CA GLU A 323 0.43 23.70 -50.70
C GLU A 323 1.68 22.95 -51.23
N GLY A 324 2.55 22.50 -50.33
CA GLY A 324 3.80 21.79 -50.63
C GLY A 324 5.09 22.56 -50.32
N GLY A 325 5.02 23.85 -49.95
CA GLY A 325 6.18 24.62 -49.47
C GLY A 325 6.37 24.54 -47.96
N SER A 326 7.62 24.57 -47.48
CA SER A 326 7.96 24.62 -46.05
C SER A 326 8.21 26.07 -45.60
N ALA A 327 7.50 26.53 -44.57
CA ALA A 327 7.78 27.83 -43.95
C ALA A 327 9.21 27.92 -43.41
N VAL A 328 9.76 26.81 -42.90
CA VAL A 328 11.14 26.71 -42.41
C VAL A 328 12.13 26.98 -43.55
N ASP A 329 11.91 26.43 -44.75
CA ASP A 329 12.82 26.64 -45.87
C ASP A 329 12.86 28.12 -46.28
N GLN A 330 11.70 28.79 -46.24
CA GLN A 330 11.61 30.21 -46.52
C GLN A 330 12.26 31.07 -45.43
N GLU A 331 12.11 30.71 -44.16
CA GLU A 331 12.82 31.36 -43.05
C GLU A 331 14.34 31.20 -43.19
N CYS A 332 14.81 29.98 -43.45
CA CYS A 332 16.22 29.71 -43.72
C CYS A 332 16.75 30.57 -44.87
N ARG A 333 16.01 30.63 -45.99
CA ARG A 333 16.38 31.48 -47.13
C ARG A 333 16.40 32.96 -46.75
N ALA A 334 15.40 33.44 -46.02
CA ALA A 334 15.32 34.83 -45.58
C ALA A 334 16.49 35.23 -44.67
N VAL A 335 16.96 34.34 -43.79
CA VAL A 335 18.14 34.58 -42.95
C VAL A 335 19.41 34.67 -43.79
N HIS A 336 19.59 33.79 -44.78
CA HIS A 336 20.80 33.78 -45.63
C HIS A 336 20.86 34.94 -46.62
N GLU A 337 19.72 35.30 -47.21
CA GLU A 337 19.65 36.33 -48.26
C GLU A 337 19.37 37.74 -47.70
N ARG A 338 18.87 37.84 -46.46
CA ARG A 338 18.44 39.11 -45.85
C ARG A 338 18.79 39.16 -44.35
N VAL A 339 17.78 39.13 -43.48
CA VAL A 339 17.91 39.20 -42.01
C VAL A 339 16.78 38.39 -41.38
N GLY A 340 17.07 37.75 -40.25
CA GLY A 340 16.07 37.11 -39.41
C GLY A 340 16.28 37.44 -37.94
N LEU A 341 15.22 37.28 -37.16
CA LEU A 341 15.23 37.44 -35.71
C LEU A 341 14.86 36.10 -35.08
N ILE A 342 15.56 35.72 -34.01
CA ILE A 342 15.30 34.51 -33.25
C ILE A 342 15.25 34.81 -31.76
N ASP A 343 14.25 34.25 -31.07
CA ASP A 343 14.19 34.25 -29.61
C ASP A 343 15.09 33.13 -29.06
N VAL A 344 16.23 33.54 -28.50
CA VAL A 344 17.21 32.68 -27.82
C VAL A 344 17.20 32.89 -26.30
N SER A 345 16.17 33.53 -25.75
CA SER A 345 16.05 33.81 -24.31
C SER A 345 16.06 32.53 -23.47
N THR A 346 15.73 31.38 -24.05
CA THR A 346 15.69 30.08 -23.37
C THR A 346 17.06 29.42 -23.16
N LEU A 347 18.15 29.90 -23.76
CA LEU A 347 19.49 29.37 -23.45
C LEU A 347 19.80 29.56 -21.97
N GLY A 348 20.49 28.60 -21.35
CA GLY A 348 20.97 28.79 -19.99
C GLY A 348 22.01 29.91 -19.94
N LYS A 349 22.08 30.64 -18.82
CA LYS A 349 22.98 31.78 -18.64
C LYS A 349 23.51 31.72 -17.21
N LEU A 350 24.80 31.45 -17.06
CA LEU A 350 25.48 31.44 -15.77
C LEU A 350 26.51 32.57 -15.76
N GLU A 351 26.55 33.31 -14.66
CA GLU A 351 27.57 34.29 -14.42
C GLU A 351 28.58 33.74 -13.43
N ILE A 352 29.86 33.73 -13.81
CA ILE A 352 30.96 33.20 -12.99
C ILE A 352 31.83 34.38 -12.61
N VAL A 353 31.96 34.62 -11.30
CA VAL A 353 32.63 35.79 -10.76
C VAL A 353 33.62 35.36 -9.68
N GLY A 354 34.86 35.82 -9.81
CA GLY A 354 35.87 35.60 -8.79
C GLY A 354 37.28 35.59 -9.37
N ARG A 355 38.25 35.82 -8.48
CA ARG A 355 39.68 35.88 -8.83
C ARG A 355 40.19 34.65 -9.59
N ASP A 356 39.60 33.48 -9.32
CA ASP A 356 40.00 32.18 -9.87
C ASP A 356 39.07 31.71 -11.01
N ALA A 357 38.09 32.53 -11.44
CA ALA A 357 37.08 32.14 -12.43
C ALA A 357 37.67 31.65 -13.76
N ALA A 358 38.75 32.28 -14.21
CA ALA A 358 39.46 31.87 -15.42
C ALA A 358 40.15 30.51 -15.27
N ALA A 359 40.75 30.24 -14.12
CA ALA A 359 41.41 28.96 -13.84
C ALA A 359 40.39 27.83 -13.68
N PHE A 360 39.26 28.12 -13.03
CA PHE A 360 38.13 27.19 -12.93
C PHE A 360 37.56 26.82 -14.31
N LEU A 361 37.37 27.81 -15.19
CA LEU A 361 36.92 27.56 -16.55
C LEU A 361 37.93 26.73 -17.36
N ASP A 362 39.24 26.99 -17.22
CA ASP A 362 40.31 26.19 -17.84
C ASP A 362 40.32 24.74 -17.32
N TRP A 363 39.92 24.53 -16.07
CA TRP A 363 39.86 23.19 -15.45
C TRP A 363 38.70 22.37 -16.01
N LEU A 364 37.51 22.97 -16.12
CA LEU A 364 36.30 22.27 -16.53
C LEU A 364 36.13 22.11 -18.05
N HIS A 365 36.98 22.75 -18.85
CA HIS A 365 36.84 22.74 -20.30
C HIS A 365 38.16 22.37 -20.99
N PRO A 366 38.09 21.66 -22.13
CA PRO A 366 39.25 21.44 -22.98
C PRO A 366 39.77 22.75 -23.61
N ASN A 367 38.92 23.77 -23.71
CA ASN A 367 39.29 25.11 -24.18
C ASN A 367 40.01 25.89 -23.07
N ARG A 368 41.04 26.66 -23.43
CA ARG A 368 41.62 27.68 -22.53
C ARG A 368 40.76 28.95 -22.59
N PHE A 369 40.50 29.62 -21.46
CA PHE A 369 39.79 30.89 -21.28
C PHE A 369 40.62 31.95 -20.55
N SER A 370 41.65 31.55 -19.80
CA SER A 370 42.56 32.47 -19.10
C SER A 370 43.24 33.51 -19.98
N ASP A 371 43.50 33.19 -21.25
CA ASP A 371 44.13 34.08 -22.24
C ASP A 371 43.15 35.03 -22.94
N MET A 372 41.84 34.88 -22.69
CA MET A 372 40.80 35.64 -23.38
C MET A 372 40.78 37.08 -22.85
N LYS A 373 40.87 38.11 -23.69
CA LYS A 373 40.76 39.51 -23.21
C LYS A 373 39.29 39.88 -22.89
N PRO A 374 39.01 40.80 -21.94
CA PRO A 374 37.66 41.34 -21.75
C PRO A 374 37.04 41.87 -23.05
N GLY A 375 35.72 41.71 -23.19
CA GLY A 375 34.96 42.05 -24.40
C GLY A 375 35.07 41.03 -25.53
N ARG A 376 35.69 39.87 -25.29
CA ARG A 376 35.78 38.77 -26.26
C ARG A 376 34.84 37.63 -25.88
N VAL A 377 34.41 36.88 -26.89
CA VAL A 377 33.58 35.69 -26.78
C VAL A 377 34.30 34.50 -27.42
N ARG A 378 34.16 33.31 -26.83
CA ARG A 378 34.74 32.06 -27.34
C ARG A 378 33.71 30.95 -27.19
N TYR A 379 33.60 30.10 -28.22
CA TYR A 379 32.79 28.88 -28.16
C TYR A 379 33.46 27.86 -27.23
N ARG A 380 32.64 27.10 -26.50
CA ARG A 380 33.06 26.12 -25.52
C ARG A 380 32.39 24.78 -25.77
N ILE A 381 33.09 23.73 -25.38
CA ILE A 381 32.53 22.38 -25.23
C ILE A 381 32.86 21.98 -23.79
N MET A 382 31.94 21.30 -23.12
CA MET A 382 32.17 20.72 -21.80
C MET A 382 32.01 19.20 -21.90
N CYS A 383 32.91 18.46 -21.26
CA CYS A 383 32.88 17.01 -21.21
C CYS A 383 32.82 16.52 -19.77
N ASP A 384 32.34 15.29 -19.58
CA ASP A 384 32.52 14.55 -18.34
C ASP A 384 33.94 13.98 -18.22
N ASP A 385 34.21 13.29 -17.12
CA ASP A 385 35.51 12.67 -16.83
C ASP A 385 35.91 11.59 -17.84
N ALA A 386 34.95 11.04 -18.60
CA ALA A 386 35.20 10.07 -19.67
C ALA A 386 35.46 10.75 -21.04
N GLY A 387 35.38 12.07 -21.10
CA GLY A 387 35.54 12.86 -22.33
C GLY A 387 34.27 12.93 -23.19
N ILE A 388 33.11 12.49 -22.68
CA ILE A 388 31.82 12.57 -23.37
C ILE A 388 31.26 13.99 -23.24
N VAL A 389 30.81 14.56 -24.36
CA VAL A 389 30.24 15.91 -24.39
C VAL A 389 28.97 15.97 -23.54
N LEU A 390 28.97 16.87 -22.56
CA LEU A 390 27.84 17.17 -21.67
C LEU A 390 27.00 18.33 -22.22
N ASP A 391 27.67 19.41 -22.63
CA ASP A 391 27.04 20.66 -23.07
C ASP A 391 28.02 21.49 -23.90
N ASP A 392 27.48 22.45 -24.63
CA ASP A 392 28.24 23.42 -25.40
C ASP A 392 27.63 24.82 -25.27
N GLY A 393 28.34 25.81 -25.80
CA GLY A 393 27.82 27.16 -25.88
C GLY A 393 28.93 28.18 -26.03
N VAL A 394 28.68 29.41 -25.57
CA VAL A 394 29.69 30.47 -25.59
C VAL A 394 30.01 30.97 -24.20
N VAL A 395 31.25 31.41 -24.03
CA VAL A 395 31.76 32.14 -22.85
C VAL A 395 32.19 33.52 -23.31
N ALA A 396 31.61 34.56 -22.71
CA ALA A 396 32.02 35.94 -22.87
C ALA A 396 32.77 36.42 -21.62
N ARG A 397 33.95 37.04 -21.78
CA ARG A 397 34.69 37.64 -20.67
C ARG A 397 34.24 39.09 -20.51
N LEU A 398 33.44 39.35 -19.49
CA LEU A 398 32.84 40.67 -19.22
C LEU A 398 33.85 41.61 -18.53
N ALA A 399 34.68 41.06 -17.63
CA ALA A 399 35.76 41.77 -16.96
C ALA A 399 36.93 40.81 -16.67
N GLU A 400 37.97 41.26 -15.96
CA GLU A 400 39.12 40.42 -15.63
C GLU A 400 38.72 39.15 -14.88
N ASP A 401 37.79 39.25 -13.94
CA ASP A 401 37.35 38.19 -13.02
C ASP A 401 35.86 37.82 -13.21
N ARG A 402 35.27 38.18 -14.35
CA ARG A 402 33.83 38.04 -14.62
C ARG A 402 33.54 37.47 -15.99
N PHE A 403 32.82 36.35 -16.02
CA PHE A 403 32.48 35.62 -17.24
C PHE A 403 30.98 35.35 -17.33
N LEU A 404 30.41 35.44 -18.54
CA LEU A 404 29.05 35.02 -18.85
C LEU A 404 29.10 33.78 -19.75
N LEU A 405 28.55 32.70 -19.23
CA LEU A 405 28.54 31.35 -19.77
C LEU A 405 27.13 31.06 -20.26
N THR A 406 26.96 30.61 -21.51
CA THR A 406 25.66 30.16 -22.05
C THR A 406 25.60 28.65 -22.20
N THR A 407 24.52 27.98 -21.82
CA THR A 407 24.34 26.52 -22.00
C THR A 407 23.20 26.24 -22.98
N GLY A 408 23.07 24.98 -23.39
CA GLY A 408 21.84 24.48 -24.01
C GLY A 408 20.60 24.78 -23.16
N THR A 409 19.45 24.98 -23.82
CA THR A 409 18.18 25.29 -23.12
C THR A 409 17.76 24.20 -22.13
N GLY A 410 18.05 22.93 -22.44
CA GLY A 410 17.66 21.78 -21.62
C GLY A 410 18.70 21.39 -20.57
N THR A 411 19.86 22.03 -20.53
CA THR A 411 21.05 21.53 -19.78
C THR A 411 21.46 22.45 -18.63
N ILE A 412 20.87 23.63 -18.51
CA ILE A 412 21.27 24.65 -17.53
C ILE A 412 21.31 24.14 -16.09
N ASP A 413 20.25 23.48 -15.63
CA ASP A 413 20.17 22.98 -14.25
C ASP A 413 21.24 21.90 -13.96
N ALA A 414 21.61 21.12 -14.98
CA ALA A 414 22.65 20.10 -14.86
C ALA A 414 24.05 20.71 -14.87
N ILE A 415 24.29 21.75 -15.68
CA ILE A 415 25.59 22.43 -15.77
C ILE A 415 25.85 23.28 -14.52
N GLU A 416 24.81 23.91 -13.98
CA GLU A 416 24.90 24.61 -12.68
C GLU A 416 25.33 23.64 -11.58
N GLN A 417 24.66 22.50 -11.45
CA GLN A 417 25.04 21.45 -10.49
C GLN A 417 26.45 20.90 -10.73
N TRP A 418 26.86 20.73 -11.99
CA TRP A 418 28.21 20.31 -12.33
C TRP A 418 29.25 21.33 -11.85
N PHE A 419 28.96 22.62 -11.98
CA PHE A 419 29.85 23.68 -11.50
C PHE A 419 29.87 23.80 -9.98
N GLU A 420 28.74 23.55 -9.29
CA GLU A 420 28.71 23.56 -7.82
C GLU A 420 29.40 22.35 -7.19
N TRP A 421 29.44 21.23 -7.92
CA TRP A 421 30.10 20.01 -7.46
C TRP A 421 31.63 20.16 -7.37
N TRP A 422 32.23 20.92 -8.28
CA TRP A 422 33.67 21.15 -8.40
C TRP A 422 34.10 22.47 -7.77
#